data_AF-A0A6A8ASW6-F1
#
_entry.id   AF-A0A6A8ASW6-F1
#
_cell.length_a   1.000
_cell.length_b   1.000
_cell.length_c   1.000
_cell.angle_alpha   90.00
_cell.angle_beta   90.00
_cell.angle_gamma   90.00
#
_symmetry.space_group_name_H-M   'P 1'
#
loop_
_entity.id
_entity.type
_entity.pdbx_description
1 polymer ?
#
loop_
_entity_poly.entity_id
_entity_poly.type
_entity_poly.pdbx_seq_one_letter_code
_entity_poly.pdbx_strand_id
1 'polypeptide(L)'
;MSSKKTRDEIISFFENLFSRRFSEAEKTLIPVREKDLGNAEFKEGYLNALEGLLVSYRSGDERDFMNKAETDTKSMNSYKKQFRDFVKDG
;
A
#
# COMPACT_ATOMS: atom_id res chain seq x y z
N MET A 1 3.13 -0.24 22.57
CA MET A 1 3.37 1.10 21.99
C MET A 1 3.89 1.07 20.54
N SER A 2 4.65 0.05 20.11
CA SER A 2 5.22 -0.07 18.75
C SER A 2 4.18 -0.06 17.60
N SER A 3 3.11 -0.86 17.71
CA SER A 3 2.13 -1.06 16.62
C SER A 3 1.36 0.20 16.21
N LYS A 4 1.02 1.10 17.15
CA LYS A 4 0.32 2.36 16.83
C LYS A 4 1.19 3.26 15.94
N LYS A 5 2.47 3.39 16.28
CA LYS A 5 3.42 4.20 15.50
C LYS A 5 3.61 3.64 14.08
N THR A 6 3.72 2.32 13.94
CA THR A 6 3.82 1.66 12.63
C THR A 6 2.57 1.91 11.78
N ARG A 7 1.38 1.85 12.40
CA ARG A 7 0.12 2.17 11.71
C ARG A 7 0.11 3.62 11.24
N ASP A 8 0.54 4.57 12.06
CA ASP A 8 0.58 5.99 11.72
C ASP A 8 1.58 6.26 10.57
N GLU A 9 2.72 5.56 10.54
CA GLU A 9 3.71 5.61 9.45
C GLU A 9 3.11 5.07 8.13
N ILE A 10 2.35 3.97 8.18
CA ILE A 10 1.65 3.41 7.01
C ILE A 10 0.52 4.34 6.52
N ILE A 11 -0.24 4.96 7.43
CA ILE A 11 -1.26 5.94 7.05
C ILE A 11 -0.60 7.13 6.33
N SER A 12 0.49 7.65 6.89
CA SER A 12 1.25 8.75 6.29
C SER A 12 1.80 8.39 4.90
N PHE A 13 2.22 7.13 4.71
CA PHE A 13 2.62 6.63 3.39
C PHE A 13 1.48 6.78 2.37
N PHE A 14 0.29 6.28 2.68
CA PHE A 14 -0.86 6.35 1.76
C PHE A 14 -1.33 7.78 1.49
N GLU A 15 -1.33 8.64 2.51
CA GLU A 15 -1.64 10.07 2.35
C GLU A 15 -0.65 10.75 1.38
N ASN A 16 0.64 10.46 1.49
CA ASN A 16 1.67 10.98 0.59
C ASN A 16 1.55 10.41 -0.82
N LEU A 17 1.27 9.11 -0.94
CA LEU A 17 1.08 8.41 -2.21
C LEU A 17 -0.09 9.02 -3.00
N PHE A 18 -1.26 9.14 -2.38
CA PHE A 18 -2.45 9.70 -3.02
C PHE A 18 -2.31 11.20 -3.33
N SER A 19 -1.54 11.93 -2.52
CA SER A 19 -1.19 13.33 -2.80
C SER A 19 -0.05 13.49 -3.84
N ARG A 20 0.42 12.39 -4.45
CA ARG A 20 1.54 12.37 -5.41
C ARG A 20 2.85 12.95 -4.87
N ARG A 21 3.03 12.96 -3.53
CA ARG A 21 4.27 13.36 -2.85
C ARG A 21 5.21 12.17 -2.72
N PHE A 22 5.67 11.63 -3.85
CA PHE A 22 6.37 10.34 -3.91
C PHE A 22 7.65 10.28 -3.08
N SER A 23 8.44 11.36 -3.07
CA SER A 23 9.64 11.43 -2.22
C SER A 23 9.31 11.35 -0.72
N GLU A 24 8.19 11.92 -0.29
CA GLU A 24 7.76 11.84 1.11
C GLU A 24 7.17 10.47 1.43
N ALA A 25 6.44 9.85 0.49
CA ALA A 25 5.98 8.48 0.62
C ALA A 25 7.17 7.52 0.78
N GLU A 26 8.21 7.65 -0.03
CA GLU A 26 9.42 6.83 0.07
C GLU A 26 10.11 6.98 1.44
N LYS A 27 10.25 8.21 1.95
CA LYS A 27 10.82 8.46 3.29
C LYS A 27 10.04 7.77 4.40
N THR A 28 8.70 7.69 4.30
CA THR A 28 7.89 7.01 5.32
C THR A 28 8.11 5.49 5.35
N LEU A 29 8.64 4.88 4.30
CA LEU A 29 8.95 3.44 4.29
C LEU A 29 10.25 3.11 5.05
N ILE A 30 11.19 4.06 5.20
CA ILE A 30 12.45 3.86 5.92
C ILE A 30 12.20 3.37 7.36
N PRO A 31 11.41 4.05 8.21
CA PRO A 31 11.16 3.57 9.56
C PRO A 31 10.30 2.30 9.59
N VAL A 32 9.45 2.06 8.58
CA VAL A 32 8.61 0.85 8.48
C VAL A 32 9.45 -0.41 8.24
N ARG A 33 10.54 -0.30 7.47
CA ARG A 33 11.51 -1.40 7.26
C ARG A 33 12.13 -1.90 8.56
N GLU A 34 12.30 -1.03 9.55
CA GLU A 34 12.89 -1.38 10.85
C GLU A 34 11.86 -1.97 11.83
N LYS A 35 10.57 -2.00 11.48
CA LYS A 35 9.52 -2.52 12.36
C LYS A 35 9.39 -4.03 12.29
N ASP A 36 8.89 -4.58 13.40
CA ASP A 36 8.33 -5.92 13.43
C ASP A 36 6.91 -5.88 12.83
N LEU A 37 6.75 -6.53 11.68
CA LEU A 37 5.51 -6.61 10.91
C LEU A 37 4.97 -8.05 10.89
N GLY A 38 5.54 -8.96 11.69
CA GLY A 38 5.28 -10.39 11.62
C GLY A 38 6.54 -11.15 11.22
N ASN A 39 6.35 -12.32 10.58
CA ASN A 39 7.49 -13.12 10.12
C ASN A 39 8.26 -12.43 8.97
N ALA A 40 9.47 -12.90 8.69
CA ALA A 40 10.35 -12.30 7.69
C ALA A 40 9.74 -12.27 6.27
N GLU A 41 9.11 -13.37 5.84
CA GLU A 41 8.48 -13.49 4.53
C GLU A 41 7.31 -12.50 4.37
N PHE A 42 6.44 -12.43 5.38
CA PHE A 42 5.32 -11.50 5.39
C PHE A 42 5.80 -10.05 5.38
N LYS A 43 6.83 -9.73 6.19
CA LYS A 43 7.43 -8.40 6.23
C LYS A 43 8.00 -8.01 4.86
N GLU A 44 8.75 -8.90 4.22
CA GLU A 44 9.32 -8.67 2.90
C GLU A 44 8.24 -8.47 1.85
N GLY A 45 7.25 -9.37 1.79
CA GLY A 45 6.12 -9.27 0.86
C GLY A 45 5.31 -7.98 1.05
N TYR A 46 5.09 -7.57 2.30
CA TYR A 46 4.38 -6.33 2.61
C TYR A 46 5.15 -5.09 2.15
N LEU A 47 6.47 -5.04 2.38
CA LEU A 47 7.32 -3.94 1.91
C LEU A 47 7.36 -3.89 0.37
N ASN A 48 7.55 -5.04 -0.28
CA ASN A 48 7.53 -5.14 -1.74
C ASN A 48 6.19 -4.66 -2.32
N ALA A 49 5.06 -4.96 -1.66
CA ALA A 49 3.76 -4.45 -2.08
C ALA A 49 3.68 -2.91 -1.97
N LEU A 50 4.15 -2.31 -0.87
CA LEU A 50 4.16 -0.85 -0.72
C LEU A 50 5.06 -0.15 -1.75
N GLU A 51 6.23 -0.72 -2.03
CA GLU A 51 7.13 -0.24 -3.08
C GLU A 51 6.52 -0.38 -4.47
N GLY A 52 5.87 -1.51 -4.75
CA GLY A 52 5.15 -1.73 -6.01
C GLY A 52 4.03 -0.72 -6.23
N LEU A 53 3.27 -0.39 -5.17
CA LEU A 53 2.27 0.67 -5.21
C LEU A 53 2.90 2.03 -5.54
N LEU A 54 4.03 2.36 -4.91
CA LEU A 54 4.75 3.62 -5.17
C LEU A 54 5.21 3.71 -6.64
N VAL A 55 5.80 2.64 -7.16
CA VAL A 55 6.24 2.56 -8.57
C VAL A 55 5.05 2.71 -9.51
N SER A 56 3.94 2.02 -9.23
CA SER A 56 2.74 2.05 -10.05
C SER A 56 2.08 3.43 -10.10
N TYR A 57 1.92 4.11 -8.96
CA TYR A 57 1.38 5.48 -8.95
C TYR A 57 2.32 6.49 -9.60
N ARG A 58 3.65 6.28 -9.47
CA ARG A 58 4.66 7.18 -10.02
C ARG A 58 4.79 7.03 -11.54
N SER A 59 4.58 5.83 -12.08
CA SER A 59 4.67 5.56 -13.52
C SER A 59 3.65 6.39 -14.31
N GLY A 60 2.46 6.59 -13.73
CA GLY A 60 1.32 7.17 -14.44
C GLY A 60 0.82 6.32 -15.60
N ASP A 61 1.26 5.05 -15.69
CA ASP A 61 0.83 4.13 -16.73
C ASP A 61 -0.66 3.82 -16.56
N GLU A 62 -1.46 4.15 -17.56
CA GLU A 62 -2.90 3.90 -17.53
C GLU A 62 -3.24 2.41 -17.50
N ARG A 63 -2.31 1.52 -17.84
CA ARG A 63 -2.53 0.07 -17.74
C ARG A 63 -2.46 -0.40 -16.29
N ASP A 64 -1.86 0.38 -15.41
CA ASP A 64 -1.79 0.05 -13.99
C ASP A 64 -3.15 0.26 -13.33
N PHE A 65 -3.64 -0.78 -12.66
CA PHE A 65 -4.89 -0.74 -11.91
C PHE A 65 -4.92 0.46 -10.96
N MET A 66 -3.82 0.74 -10.25
CA MET A 66 -3.76 1.81 -9.25
C MET A 66 -3.93 3.21 -9.82
N ASN A 67 -3.56 3.44 -11.10
CA ASN A 67 -3.74 4.74 -11.75
C ASN A 67 -5.18 4.98 -12.23
N LYS A 68 -6.01 3.92 -12.29
CA LYS A 68 -7.43 3.99 -12.66
C LYS A 68 -8.38 3.75 -11.49
N ALA A 69 -7.91 3.14 -10.42
CA ALA A 69 -8.74 2.75 -9.29
C ALA A 69 -9.21 3.97 -8.50
N GLU A 70 -10.53 4.13 -8.38
CA GLU A 70 -11.13 5.04 -7.42
C GLU A 70 -10.80 4.58 -5.99
N THR A 71 -10.35 5.50 -5.11
CA THR A 71 -9.87 5.21 -3.76
C THR A 71 -10.89 5.48 -2.65
N ASP A 72 -12.14 5.78 -3.00
CA ASP A 72 -13.19 6.03 -2.03
C ASP A 72 -13.63 4.74 -1.31
N THR A 73 -14.28 4.91 -0.15
CA THR A 73 -14.69 3.78 0.71
C THR A 73 -15.56 2.75 0.00
N LYS A 74 -16.45 3.17 -0.92
CA LYS A 74 -17.35 2.25 -1.63
C LYS A 74 -16.54 1.40 -2.61
N SER A 75 -15.67 2.04 -3.39
CA SER A 75 -14.80 1.36 -4.35
C SER A 75 -13.83 0.41 -3.66
N MET A 76 -13.22 0.81 -2.53
CA MET A 76 -12.33 -0.07 -1.74
C MET A 76 -13.04 -1.32 -1.21
N ASN A 77 -14.26 -1.17 -0.70
CA ASN A 77 -15.06 -2.31 -0.25
C ASN A 77 -15.41 -3.25 -1.41
N SER A 78 -15.68 -2.69 -2.59
CA SER A 78 -15.94 -3.47 -3.80
C SER A 78 -14.71 -4.27 -4.23
N TYR A 79 -13.52 -3.65 -4.34
CA TYR A 79 -12.30 -4.35 -4.71
C TYR A 79 -11.91 -5.43 -3.70
N LYS A 80 -12.06 -5.15 -2.41
CA LYS A 80 -11.82 -6.14 -1.35
C LYS A 80 -12.73 -7.36 -1.50
N LYS A 81 -14.00 -7.15 -1.87
CA LYS A 81 -14.94 -8.25 -2.15
C LYS A 81 -14.50 -9.03 -3.39
N GLN A 82 -14.26 -8.36 -4.50
CA GLN A 82 -13.84 -8.99 -5.76
C GLN A 82 -12.57 -9.83 -5.60
N PHE A 83 -11.57 -9.29 -4.91
CA PHE A 83 -10.33 -10.01 -4.64
C PHE A 83 -10.57 -11.25 -3.77
N ARG A 84 -11.42 -11.14 -2.74
CA ARG A 84 -11.77 -12.28 -1.89
C ARG A 84 -12.51 -13.36 -2.67
N ASP A 85 -13.46 -12.97 -3.51
CA ASP A 85 -14.26 -13.90 -4.30
C ASP A 85 -13.35 -14.61 -5.32
N PHE A 86 -12.46 -13.87 -5.98
CA PHE A 86 -11.43 -14.44 -6.87
C PHE A 86 -10.54 -15.50 -6.18
N VAL A 87 -10.04 -15.22 -4.97
CA VAL A 87 -9.20 -16.17 -4.22
C VAL A 87 -9.95 -17.43 -3.79
N LYS A 88 -11.28 -17.35 -3.61
CA LYS A 88 -12.10 -18.52 -3.25
C LYS A 88 -12.42 -19.43 -4.43
N ASP A 89 -12.54 -18.83 -5.61
CA ASP A 89 -12.92 -19.53 -6.84
C ASP A 89 -11.69 -20.02 -7.64
N GLY A 90 -10.48 -19.60 -7.25
CA GLY A 90 -9.20 -19.93 -7.89
C GLY A 90 -8.38 -21.01 -7.19
#